data_AF-A0A7S2Q9P3-F1
#
_entry.id   AF-A0A7S2Q9P3-F1
#
_cell.length_a   1.000
_cell.length_b   1.000
_cell.length_c   1.000
_cell.angle_alpha   90.00
_cell.angle_beta   90.00
_cell.angle_gamma   90.00
#
_symmetry.space_group_name_H-M   'P 1'
#
loop_
_entity.id
_entity.type
_entity.pdbx_description
1 polymer ?
#
loop_
_entity_poly.entity_id
_entity_poly.type
_entity_poly.pdbx_seq_one_letter_code
_entity_poly.pdbx_strand_id
1 'polypeptide(L)'
;ALVDFYCELGDVYMADYPKFDPERHLTKDVVRRAVIPGSAGRKGVGDVVTSRSCAYSSKMMNDSITYPLKMVTHTWGALFRDLVAIVVTDALGEREFKPFGQLLDRNPAALKEMLQFSGMSQTRYWICAFSVCQHASICGGNPHGDRDSVSGEVHGICDCGLPKAFNSTEPLHPQKQESISCEINKFSDMMKFVAANDSMFEQVIAVDSSFSIFSRAWCIAELAEAHQMHMRQNLVVPSQADLQEHGDTLRHIRVEDMEATRPADKEMILAGIKDKGAFNASMQALLTGKDGLLDAFNQSLDTLETLKVVGRIARQRRVSELLS
;
A
#
# COMPACT_ATOMS: atom_id res chain seq x y z
N ALA A 1 1.47 15.40 -2.65
CA ALA A 1 0.96 14.97 -1.33
C ALA A 1 1.79 13.86 -0.70
N LEU A 2 1.83 12.63 -1.24
CA LEU A 2 2.57 11.52 -0.59
C LEU A 2 4.09 11.77 -0.52
N VAL A 3 4.70 12.25 -1.62
CA VAL A 3 6.13 12.60 -1.63
C VAL A 3 6.42 13.78 -0.69
N ASP A 4 5.50 14.75 -0.57
CA ASP A 4 5.64 15.86 0.38
C ASP A 4 5.61 15.36 1.82
N PHE A 5 4.65 14.50 2.15
CA PHE A 5 4.56 13.85 3.45
C PHE A 5 5.86 13.12 3.80
N TYR A 6 6.42 12.35 2.84
CA TYR A 6 7.71 11.68 3.01
C TYR A 6 8.85 12.65 3.33
N CYS A 7 8.98 13.74 2.56
CA CYS A 7 10.02 14.75 2.77
C CYS A 7 9.93 15.43 4.14
N GLU A 8 8.71 15.55 4.68
CA GLU A 8 8.43 16.20 5.96
C GLU A 8 8.54 15.25 7.16
N LEU A 9 8.73 13.94 6.96
CA LEU A 9 8.74 12.97 8.07
C LEU A 9 9.82 13.28 9.12
N GLY A 10 11.07 13.48 8.71
CA GLY A 10 12.18 13.65 9.65
C GLY A 10 12.24 15.02 10.35
N ASP A 11 11.52 16.01 9.82
CA ASP A 11 11.65 17.41 10.26
C ASP A 11 10.34 18.01 10.79
N VAL A 12 9.19 17.45 10.41
CA VAL A 12 7.87 17.95 10.82
C VAL A 12 7.13 16.90 11.65
N TYR A 13 6.96 15.68 11.12
CA TYR A 13 6.05 14.70 11.73
C TYR A 13 6.73 13.81 12.78
N MET A 14 8.00 13.47 12.59
CA MET A 14 8.85 12.66 13.47
C MET A 14 10.14 13.45 13.76
N ALA A 15 9.97 14.72 14.15
CA ALA A 15 11.06 15.64 14.42
C ALA A 15 11.79 15.33 15.75
N ASP A 16 11.10 14.61 16.64
CA ASP A 16 11.61 14.11 17.91
C ASP A 16 12.52 12.88 17.73
N TYR A 17 13.40 12.62 18.70
CA TYR A 17 14.30 11.47 18.63
C TYR A 17 13.52 10.15 18.83
N PRO A 18 13.78 9.12 17.99
CA PRO A 18 14.65 9.15 16.82
C PRO A 18 13.96 9.80 15.63
N LYS A 19 14.70 10.64 14.88
CA LYS A 19 14.22 11.17 13.60
C LYS A 19 13.95 10.04 12.61
N PHE A 20 13.08 10.30 11.63
CA PHE A 20 12.80 9.36 10.56
C PHE A 20 14.09 8.91 9.83
N ASP A 21 14.42 7.63 10.00
CA ASP A 21 15.41 6.87 9.24
C ASP A 21 14.73 6.05 8.12
N PRO A 22 15.00 6.34 6.82
CA PRO A 22 14.37 5.67 5.68
C PRO A 22 14.84 4.23 5.45
N GLU A 23 15.98 3.82 6.05
CA GLU A 23 16.52 2.47 5.91
C GLU A 23 16.02 1.52 7.01
N ARG A 24 15.39 2.08 8.06
CA ARG A 24 14.98 1.31 9.24
C ARG A 24 13.50 1.42 9.58
N HIS A 25 12.90 2.61 9.46
CA HIS A 25 11.51 2.78 9.86
C HIS A 25 10.55 1.98 8.97
N LEU A 26 9.75 1.18 9.64
CA LEU A 26 8.69 0.42 9.03
C LEU A 26 7.45 1.30 8.87
N THR A 27 6.56 0.91 7.98
CA THR A 27 5.27 1.60 7.78
C THR A 27 4.47 1.66 9.08
N LYS A 28 4.52 0.62 9.93
CA LYS A 28 3.86 0.66 11.26
C LYS A 28 4.40 1.76 12.17
N ASP A 29 5.70 2.08 12.08
CA ASP A 29 6.32 3.12 12.91
C ASP A 29 5.82 4.50 12.49
N VAL A 30 5.78 4.74 11.17
CA VAL A 30 5.21 5.97 10.59
C VAL A 30 3.72 6.10 10.91
N VAL A 31 2.96 5.01 10.88
CA VAL A 31 1.55 5.03 11.27
C VAL A 31 1.40 5.46 12.74
N ARG A 32 2.18 4.86 13.64
CA ARG A 32 2.11 5.14 15.07
C ARG A 32 2.57 6.54 15.45
N ARG A 33 3.64 7.03 14.81
CA ARG A 33 4.30 8.31 15.18
C ARG A 33 3.81 9.51 14.39
N ALA A 34 3.38 9.36 13.14
CA ALA A 34 2.96 10.48 12.29
C ALA A 34 1.46 10.44 11.97
N VAL A 35 0.96 9.31 11.48
CA VAL A 35 -0.42 9.21 10.97
C VAL A 35 -1.44 9.28 12.10
N ILE A 36 -1.32 8.47 13.15
CA ILE A 36 -2.27 8.46 14.27
C ILE A 36 -2.38 9.81 14.97
N PRO A 37 -1.27 10.48 15.36
CA PRO A 37 -1.33 11.83 15.92
C PRO A 37 -1.92 12.81 14.91
N GLY A 38 -1.51 12.68 13.64
CA GLY A 38 -2.05 13.43 12.52
C GLY A 38 -3.55 13.24 12.28
N SER A 39 -4.14 12.12 12.67
CA SER A 39 -5.56 11.79 12.48
C SER A 39 -6.47 12.15 13.66
N ALA A 40 -5.92 12.65 14.78
CA ALA A 40 -6.66 12.89 16.02
C ALA A 40 -7.74 14.00 15.97
N GLY A 41 -7.85 14.74 14.85
CA GLY A 41 -8.73 15.91 14.70
C GLY A 41 -7.95 17.24 14.69
N ARG A 42 -8.64 18.35 14.36
CA ARG A 42 -8.11 19.72 14.54
C ARG A 42 -8.60 20.26 15.89
N LYS A 43 -7.80 21.08 16.59
CA LYS A 43 -8.36 22.02 17.58
C LYS A 43 -9.26 22.97 16.79
N GLY A 44 -10.56 22.99 17.11
CA GLY A 44 -11.45 24.03 16.61
C GLY A 44 -10.92 25.41 17.02
N VAL A 45 -11.07 26.41 16.15
CA VAL A 45 -10.93 27.80 16.55
C VAL A 45 -12.26 28.22 17.17
N GLY A 46 -12.32 28.32 18.51
CA GLY A 46 -13.52 28.71 19.27
C GLY A 46 -14.04 27.63 20.24
N ASP A 47 -15.00 28.02 21.10
CA ASP A 47 -15.53 27.24 22.24
C ASP A 47 -16.44 26.04 21.88
N VAL A 48 -16.46 25.59 20.63
CA VAL A 48 -17.15 24.37 20.23
C VAL A 48 -16.13 23.33 19.80
N VAL A 49 -15.70 22.50 20.77
CA VAL A 49 -14.82 21.36 20.53
C VAL A 49 -15.64 20.22 19.91
N THR A 50 -15.70 20.18 18.58
CA THR A 50 -16.05 18.96 17.84
C THR A 50 -14.81 18.46 17.10
N SER A 51 -13.77 18.06 17.84
CA SER A 51 -12.60 17.42 17.23
C SER A 51 -12.99 16.03 16.72
N ARG A 52 -13.49 15.94 15.49
CA ARG A 52 -13.73 14.65 14.84
C ARG A 52 -12.41 14.16 14.24
N SER A 53 -11.93 13.02 14.71
CA SER A 53 -10.81 12.32 14.07
C SER A 53 -11.19 11.95 12.63
N CYS A 54 -10.22 11.96 11.71
CA CYS A 54 -10.43 11.61 10.32
C CYS A 54 -9.28 10.75 9.76
N ALA A 55 -9.53 10.09 8.64
CA ALA A 55 -8.46 9.49 7.85
C ALA A 55 -7.41 10.55 7.52
N TYR A 56 -6.13 10.20 7.61
CA TYR A 56 -5.05 11.16 7.33
C TYR A 56 -5.10 11.63 5.87
N SER A 57 -5.56 10.77 4.95
CA SER A 57 -5.79 11.14 3.56
C SER A 57 -6.78 12.29 3.40
N SER A 58 -7.77 12.44 4.29
CA SER A 58 -8.68 13.60 4.26
C SER A 58 -7.90 14.90 4.44
N LYS A 59 -6.92 14.93 5.35
CA LYS A 59 -6.03 16.08 5.52
C LYS A 59 -5.14 16.30 4.30
N MET A 60 -4.55 15.24 3.76
CA MET A 60 -3.70 15.32 2.57
C MET A 60 -4.45 15.87 1.35
N MET A 61 -5.76 15.61 1.26
CA MET A 61 -6.63 16.06 0.18
C MET A 61 -7.41 17.34 0.52
N ASN A 62 -7.06 18.05 1.60
CA ASN A 62 -7.75 19.27 2.04
C ASN A 62 -9.28 19.08 2.20
N ASP A 63 -9.68 17.95 2.77
CA ASP A 63 -11.06 17.53 3.01
C ASP A 63 -11.92 17.39 1.73
N SER A 64 -11.28 17.38 0.55
CA SER A 64 -11.93 17.14 -0.74
C SER A 64 -12.34 15.67 -0.88
N ILE A 65 -13.60 15.42 -1.26
CA ILE A 65 -14.08 14.07 -1.58
C ILE A 65 -13.33 13.56 -2.81
N THR A 66 -12.50 12.54 -2.58
CA THR A 66 -11.53 12.07 -3.56
C THR A 66 -11.63 10.55 -3.67
N TYR A 67 -12.03 10.05 -4.85
CA TYR A 67 -12.04 8.61 -5.13
C TYR A 67 -10.67 8.15 -5.62
N PRO A 68 -10.15 7.01 -5.14
CA PRO A 68 -8.89 6.48 -5.61
C PRO A 68 -9.03 5.92 -7.03
N LEU A 69 -7.97 6.06 -7.83
CA LEU A 69 -7.83 5.35 -9.11
C LEU A 69 -7.15 4.00 -8.91
N LYS A 70 -6.37 3.86 -7.83
CA LYS A 70 -5.66 2.63 -7.51
C LYS A 70 -5.72 2.32 -6.03
N MET A 71 -5.90 1.05 -5.68
CA MET A 71 -5.67 0.56 -4.32
C MET A 71 -4.26 -0.03 -4.20
N VAL A 72 -3.57 0.26 -3.11
CA VAL A 72 -2.26 -0.32 -2.81
C VAL A 72 -2.41 -1.41 -1.77
N THR A 73 -2.15 -2.66 -2.18
CA THR A 73 -2.00 -3.78 -1.26
C THR A 73 -0.56 -3.80 -0.78
N HIS A 74 -0.37 -3.67 0.54
CA HIS A 74 0.94 -3.57 1.17
C HIS A 74 0.94 -4.13 2.59
N THR A 75 2.13 -4.38 3.14
CA THR A 75 2.32 -4.77 4.54
C THR A 75 2.85 -3.60 5.38
N TRP A 76 2.41 -3.52 6.63
CA TRP A 76 2.94 -2.50 7.56
C TRP A 76 4.32 -2.87 8.13
N GLY A 77 4.74 -4.13 7.95
CA GLY A 77 6.05 -4.62 8.35
C GLY A 77 7.18 -4.27 7.36
N ALA A 78 6.86 -3.70 6.20
CA ALA A 78 7.85 -3.22 5.24
C ALA A 78 8.31 -1.79 5.54
N LEU A 79 9.48 -1.43 5.02
CA LEU A 79 10.01 -0.06 5.09
C LEU A 79 9.01 0.94 4.52
N PHE A 80 8.83 2.07 5.21
CA PHE A 80 7.94 3.12 4.71
C PHE A 80 8.48 3.77 3.42
N ARG A 81 9.81 3.91 3.30
CA ARG A 81 10.47 4.33 2.05
C ARG A 81 10.02 3.48 0.86
N ASP A 82 10.00 2.16 1.02
CA ASP A 82 9.65 1.23 -0.06
C ASP A 82 8.21 1.41 -0.50
N LEU A 83 7.27 1.57 0.44
CA LEU A 83 5.89 1.86 0.11
C LEU A 83 5.76 3.13 -0.76
N VAL A 84 6.43 4.22 -0.39
CA VAL A 84 6.40 5.47 -1.17
C VAL A 84 7.07 5.28 -2.53
N ALA A 85 8.24 4.63 -2.57
CA ALA A 85 8.96 4.35 -3.81
C ALA A 85 8.14 3.50 -4.77
N ILE A 86 7.44 2.47 -4.29
CA ILE A 86 6.56 1.61 -5.09
C ILE A 86 5.42 2.42 -5.69
N VAL A 87 4.76 3.29 -4.89
CA VAL A 87 3.68 4.15 -5.40
C VAL A 87 4.18 5.10 -6.49
N VAL A 88 5.36 5.70 -6.30
CA VAL A 88 5.97 6.57 -7.32
C VAL A 88 6.35 5.77 -8.57
N THR A 89 6.87 4.56 -8.40
CA THR A 89 7.25 3.65 -9.49
C THR A 89 6.03 3.27 -10.33
N ASP A 90 4.93 2.82 -9.70
CA ASP A 90 3.68 2.54 -10.40
C ASP A 90 3.12 3.79 -11.10
N ALA A 91 3.15 4.96 -10.44
CA ALA A 91 2.67 6.20 -11.03
C ALA A 91 3.44 6.58 -12.30
N LEU A 92 4.73 6.25 -12.38
CA LEU A 92 5.57 6.47 -13.55
C LEU A 92 5.45 5.36 -14.61
N GLY A 93 4.63 4.33 -14.36
CA GLY A 93 4.47 3.19 -15.27
C GLY A 93 5.63 2.19 -15.21
N GLU A 94 6.47 2.29 -14.19
CA GLU A 94 7.63 1.43 -13.96
C GLU A 94 7.26 0.26 -13.04
N ARG A 95 8.14 -0.74 -12.94
CA ARG A 95 7.85 -1.96 -12.15
C ARG A 95 8.93 -2.37 -11.15
N GLU A 96 10.11 -1.73 -11.20
CA GLU A 96 11.22 -2.00 -10.29
C GLU A 96 11.50 -0.77 -9.42
N PHE A 97 11.20 -0.84 -8.13
CA PHE A 97 11.19 0.37 -7.29
C PHE A 97 12.53 0.74 -6.67
N LYS A 98 13.52 -0.18 -6.57
CA LYS A 98 14.81 0.09 -5.90
C LYS A 98 15.50 1.37 -6.41
N PRO A 99 15.60 1.64 -7.73
CA PRO A 99 16.16 2.89 -8.24
C PRO A 99 15.39 4.14 -7.77
N PHE A 100 14.06 4.06 -7.73
CA PHE A 100 13.20 5.15 -7.27
C PHE A 100 13.28 5.36 -5.76
N GLY A 101 13.51 4.31 -4.97
CA GLY A 101 13.80 4.43 -3.54
C GLY A 101 15.10 5.18 -3.27
N GLN A 102 16.17 4.85 -3.99
CA GLN A 102 17.44 5.59 -3.90
C GLN A 102 17.29 7.05 -4.33
N LEU A 103 16.50 7.30 -5.37
CA LEU A 103 16.22 8.66 -5.85
C LEU A 103 15.33 9.44 -4.86
N LEU A 104 14.39 8.78 -4.19
CA LEU A 104 13.53 9.37 -3.18
C LEU A 104 14.32 9.91 -2.00
N ASP A 105 15.38 9.20 -1.58
CA ASP A 105 16.24 9.62 -0.47
C ASP A 105 17.21 10.74 -0.87
N ARG A 106 17.71 10.72 -2.10
CA ARG A 106 18.76 11.66 -2.57
C ARG A 106 18.21 12.94 -3.17
N ASN A 107 17.14 12.83 -3.95
CA ASN A 107 16.57 13.94 -4.69
C ASN A 107 15.05 13.74 -4.94
N PRO A 108 14.23 13.87 -3.88
CA PRO A 108 12.78 13.75 -4.01
C PRO A 108 12.16 14.85 -4.90
N ALA A 109 12.84 15.98 -5.09
CA ALA A 109 12.40 17.03 -6.01
C ALA A 109 12.40 16.54 -7.47
N ALA A 110 13.44 15.80 -7.88
CA ALA A 110 13.48 15.20 -9.22
C ALA A 110 12.32 14.22 -9.45
N LEU A 111 11.91 13.43 -8.45
CA LEU A 111 10.73 12.58 -8.57
C LEU A 111 9.43 13.39 -8.73
N LYS A 112 9.28 14.49 -8.00
CA LYS A 112 8.12 15.39 -8.15
C LYS A 112 8.07 15.97 -9.56
N GLU A 113 9.22 16.42 -10.09
CA GLU A 113 9.33 16.90 -11.46
C GLU A 113 8.96 15.80 -12.47
N MET A 114 9.49 14.59 -12.33
CA MET A 114 9.15 13.46 -13.20
C MET A 114 7.64 13.16 -13.21
N LEU A 115 6.99 13.15 -12.02
CA LEU A 115 5.55 12.96 -11.89
C LEU A 115 4.74 14.11 -12.51
N GLN A 116 5.25 15.33 -12.46
CA GLN A 116 4.61 16.49 -13.11
C GLN A 116 4.74 16.39 -14.63
N PHE A 117 5.94 16.12 -15.15
CA PHE A 117 6.20 16.00 -16.58
C PHE A 117 5.45 14.82 -17.22
N SER A 118 5.26 13.71 -16.50
CA SER A 118 4.45 12.58 -16.97
C SER A 118 2.95 12.79 -16.86
N GLY A 119 2.49 13.89 -16.24
CA GLY A 119 1.08 14.15 -15.96
C GLY A 119 0.49 13.25 -14.86
N MET A 120 1.32 12.48 -14.15
CA MET A 120 0.90 11.48 -13.16
C MET A 120 0.87 12.01 -11.73
N SER A 121 1.19 13.30 -11.53
CA SER A 121 1.17 13.96 -10.22
C SER A 121 -0.21 13.97 -9.51
N GLN A 122 -1.30 13.74 -10.26
CA GLN A 122 -2.66 13.68 -9.75
C GLN A 122 -3.21 12.26 -9.62
N THR A 123 -2.39 11.23 -9.82
CA THR A 123 -2.82 9.84 -9.63
C THR A 123 -3.16 9.61 -8.15
N ARG A 124 -4.36 9.07 -7.90
CA ARG A 124 -4.94 8.95 -6.56
C ARG A 124 -4.84 7.51 -6.09
N TYR A 125 -4.16 7.31 -4.97
CA TYR A 125 -3.93 5.99 -4.37
C TYR A 125 -4.70 5.86 -3.05
N TRP A 126 -5.39 4.74 -2.88
CA TRP A 126 -5.89 4.30 -1.59
C TRP A 126 -4.82 3.45 -0.92
N ILE A 127 -4.33 3.91 0.23
CA ILE A 127 -3.30 3.24 1.02
C ILE A 127 -3.85 3.11 2.42
N CYS A 128 -4.03 1.89 2.92
CA CYS A 128 -4.80 1.66 4.15
C CYS A 128 -4.23 2.44 5.35
N ALA A 129 -2.90 2.60 5.42
CA ALA A 129 -2.22 3.40 6.42
C ALA A 129 -2.77 4.84 6.50
N PHE A 130 -3.13 5.45 5.38
CA PHE A 130 -3.62 6.84 5.31
C PHE A 130 -5.13 6.96 5.18
N SER A 131 -5.75 6.03 4.45
CA SER A 131 -7.16 6.10 4.04
C SER A 131 -8.15 5.58 5.07
N VAL A 132 -7.67 4.79 6.03
CA VAL A 132 -8.45 4.40 7.23
C VAL A 132 -8.14 5.38 8.35
N CYS A 133 -9.16 5.74 9.14
CA CYS A 133 -8.99 6.56 10.34
C CYS A 133 -8.25 5.78 11.44
N GLN A 134 -6.92 5.78 11.38
CA GLN A 134 -6.06 5.04 12.32
C GLN A 134 -6.26 5.51 13.76
N HIS A 135 -6.56 6.79 13.96
CA HIS A 135 -6.86 7.32 15.28
C HIS A 135 -8.16 6.74 15.88
N ALA A 136 -9.24 6.71 15.10
CA ALA A 136 -10.51 6.12 15.54
C ALA A 136 -10.42 4.59 15.70
N SER A 137 -9.44 3.96 15.06
CA SER A 137 -9.33 2.50 15.02
C SER A 137 -8.40 1.93 16.10
N ILE A 138 -7.14 2.40 16.17
CA ILE A 138 -6.07 1.70 16.90
C ILE A 138 -5.22 2.59 17.84
N CYS A 139 -5.54 3.87 18.00
CA CYS A 139 -4.69 4.76 18.81
C CYS A 139 -4.61 4.39 20.29
N GLY A 140 -5.67 3.81 20.85
CA GLY A 140 -5.78 3.55 22.29
C GLY A 140 -5.13 2.24 22.75
N GLY A 141 -4.49 1.48 21.85
CA GLY A 141 -3.94 0.18 22.18
C GLY A 141 -2.71 -0.21 21.36
N ASN A 142 -1.78 -0.87 22.05
CA ASN A 142 -0.64 -1.58 21.48
C ASN A 142 -0.56 -3.00 22.08
N PRO A 143 -1.53 -3.87 21.76
CA PRO A 143 -1.71 -5.15 22.46
C PRO A 143 -0.55 -6.13 22.24
N HIS A 144 0.23 -5.95 21.18
CA HIS A 144 1.38 -6.81 20.85
C HIS A 144 2.71 -6.25 21.35
N GLY A 145 2.70 -5.09 22.02
CA GLY A 145 3.92 -4.42 22.45
C GLY A 145 4.84 -4.09 21.28
N ASP A 146 4.27 -3.71 20.13
CA ASP A 146 5.04 -3.31 18.95
C ASP A 146 6.03 -2.21 19.34
N ARG A 147 7.27 -2.36 18.88
CA ARG A 147 8.35 -1.42 19.13
C ARG A 147 8.71 -0.65 17.88
N ASP A 148 9.12 0.59 18.06
CA ASP A 148 9.76 1.40 17.03
C ASP A 148 11.06 0.72 16.60
N SER A 149 11.21 0.51 15.29
CA SER A 149 12.36 -0.22 14.71
C SER A 149 13.70 0.50 14.88
N VAL A 150 13.68 1.80 15.19
CA VAL A 150 14.89 2.62 15.35
C VAL A 150 15.28 2.73 16.81
N SER A 151 14.39 3.19 17.68
CA SER A 151 14.67 3.36 19.12
C SER A 151 14.58 2.05 19.92
N GLY A 152 13.80 1.08 19.44
CA GLY A 152 13.44 -0.12 20.20
C GLY A 152 12.41 0.14 21.31
N GLU A 153 11.90 1.37 21.43
CA GLU A 153 10.88 1.72 22.42
C GLU A 153 9.51 1.20 22.01
N VAL A 154 8.66 0.88 23.00
CA VAL A 154 7.29 0.44 22.74
C VAL A 154 6.49 1.63 22.22
N HIS A 155 5.75 1.45 21.13
CA HIS A 155 4.90 2.50 20.58
C HIS A 155 3.88 2.97 21.61
N GLY A 156 3.83 4.29 21.80
CA GLY A 156 2.88 4.95 22.69
C GLY A 156 1.42 4.74 22.27
N ILE A 157 0.53 4.89 23.24
CA ILE A 157 -0.93 4.86 23.04
C ILE A 157 -1.52 6.21 23.41
N CYS A 158 -2.66 6.53 22.82
CA CYS A 158 -3.42 7.73 23.12
C CYS A 158 -4.40 7.49 24.28
N ASP A 159 -4.51 8.48 25.15
CA ASP A 159 -5.39 8.53 26.32
C ASP A 159 -6.74 9.24 26.05
N CYS A 160 -7.09 9.48 24.78
CA CYS A 160 -8.26 10.26 24.39
C CYS A 160 -9.62 9.69 24.84
N GLY A 161 -9.65 8.44 25.31
CA GLY A 161 -10.88 7.78 25.78
C GLY A 161 -11.94 7.55 24.70
N LEU A 162 -11.67 7.89 23.44
CA LEU A 162 -12.62 7.73 22.35
C LEU A 162 -12.88 6.24 22.07
N PRO A 163 -14.16 5.81 21.95
CA PRO A 163 -14.50 4.43 21.62
C PRO A 163 -13.81 3.95 20.35
N LYS A 164 -13.38 2.69 20.32
CA LYS A 164 -12.79 2.02 19.16
C LYS A 164 -13.75 0.96 18.64
N ALA A 165 -14.02 0.99 17.35
CA ALA A 165 -14.86 0.00 16.69
C ALA A 165 -13.99 -1.08 16.04
N PHE A 166 -14.16 -2.32 16.50
CA PHE A 166 -13.53 -3.52 15.96
C PHE A 166 -14.59 -4.41 15.28
N ASN A 167 -14.17 -5.53 14.68
CA ASN A 167 -15.00 -6.39 13.84
C ASN A 167 -16.33 -6.82 14.49
N SER A 168 -16.40 -6.94 15.82
CA SER A 168 -17.60 -7.36 16.56
C SER A 168 -18.27 -6.24 17.36
N THR A 169 -17.88 -4.97 17.16
CA THR A 169 -18.49 -3.83 17.86
C THR A 169 -19.87 -3.51 17.27
N GLU A 170 -20.90 -3.47 18.11
CA GLU A 170 -22.25 -3.09 17.69
C GLU A 170 -22.31 -1.63 17.19
N PRO A 171 -23.22 -1.31 16.23
CA PRO A 171 -24.17 -2.22 15.60
C PRO A 171 -23.54 -3.12 14.51
N LEU A 172 -23.95 -4.39 14.47
CA LEU A 172 -23.52 -5.35 13.45
C LEU A 172 -24.39 -5.29 12.18
N HIS A 173 -23.77 -5.49 11.01
CA HIS A 173 -24.48 -5.66 9.75
C HIS A 173 -25.30 -6.96 9.79
N PRO A 174 -26.61 -6.95 9.50
CA PRO A 174 -27.50 -8.08 9.76
C PRO A 174 -27.12 -9.35 9.00
N GLN A 175 -26.54 -9.21 7.80
CA GLN A 175 -26.17 -10.36 6.97
C GLN A 175 -24.72 -10.80 7.16
N LYS A 176 -23.82 -9.86 7.48
CA LYS A 176 -22.38 -10.14 7.56
C LYS A 176 -21.91 -10.43 8.99
N GLN A 177 -22.74 -10.07 9.98
CA GLN A 177 -22.44 -10.22 11.40
C GLN A 177 -21.11 -9.54 11.80
N GLU A 178 -20.80 -8.42 11.15
CA GLU A 178 -19.61 -7.62 11.39
C GLU A 178 -20.00 -6.17 11.70
N SER A 179 -19.20 -5.46 12.49
CA SER A 179 -19.44 -4.07 12.86
C SER A 179 -19.59 -3.18 11.63
N ILE A 180 -20.62 -2.33 11.60
CA ILE A 180 -20.75 -1.30 10.56
C ILE A 180 -19.82 -0.11 10.81
N SER A 181 -19.32 0.05 12.04
CA SER A 181 -18.49 1.18 12.46
C SER A 181 -17.00 0.91 12.36
N CYS A 182 -16.59 -0.36 12.19
CA CYS A 182 -15.19 -0.71 12.00
C CYS A 182 -14.78 -0.45 10.55
N GLU A 183 -13.88 0.50 10.29
CA GLU A 183 -13.35 0.73 8.93
C GLU A 183 -12.42 -0.40 8.47
N ILE A 184 -11.77 -1.10 9.41
CA ILE A 184 -10.75 -2.12 9.10
C ILE A 184 -11.35 -3.35 8.40
N ASN A 185 -12.60 -3.70 8.67
CA ASN A 185 -13.26 -4.84 7.99
C ASN A 185 -13.94 -4.45 6.66
N LYS A 186 -13.83 -3.19 6.20
CA LYS A 186 -14.54 -2.69 5.00
C LYS A 186 -13.70 -2.68 3.73
N PHE A 187 -12.60 -3.40 3.69
CA PHE A 187 -11.67 -3.35 2.56
C PHE A 187 -12.32 -3.95 1.30
N SER A 188 -12.91 -5.15 1.41
CA SER A 188 -13.67 -5.77 0.31
C SER A 188 -14.84 -4.89 -0.13
N ASP A 189 -15.56 -4.27 0.81
CA ASP A 189 -16.67 -3.37 0.50
C ASP A 189 -16.22 -2.11 -0.25
N MET A 190 -15.11 -1.51 0.20
CA MET A 190 -14.50 -0.35 -0.45
C MET A 190 -14.06 -0.69 -1.87
N MET A 191 -13.37 -1.83 -2.05
CA MET A 191 -12.93 -2.26 -3.39
C MET A 191 -14.12 -2.45 -4.33
N LYS A 192 -15.15 -3.19 -3.90
CA LYS A 192 -16.39 -3.42 -4.67
C LYS A 192 -17.10 -2.13 -5.01
N PHE A 193 -17.22 -1.24 -4.03
CA PHE A 193 -17.89 0.04 -4.22
C PHE A 193 -17.15 0.90 -5.24
N VAL A 194 -15.82 1.05 -5.12
CA VAL A 194 -15.05 1.87 -6.05
C VAL A 194 -15.03 1.25 -7.45
N ALA A 195 -14.76 -0.06 -7.58
CA ALA A 195 -14.75 -0.76 -8.87
C ALA A 195 -16.11 -0.68 -9.61
N ALA A 196 -17.22 -0.68 -8.86
CA ALA A 196 -18.56 -0.50 -9.45
C ALA A 196 -18.82 0.92 -9.97
N ASN A 197 -18.08 1.92 -9.47
CA ASN A 197 -18.23 3.32 -9.87
C ASN A 197 -17.13 3.80 -10.83
N ASP A 198 -16.01 3.07 -10.93
CA ASP A 198 -14.91 3.38 -11.83
C ASP A 198 -14.31 2.08 -12.39
N SER A 199 -14.58 1.80 -13.67
CA SER A 199 -14.05 0.62 -14.36
C SER A 199 -12.54 0.67 -14.62
N MET A 200 -11.91 1.83 -14.39
CA MET A 200 -10.47 2.02 -14.47
C MET A 200 -9.78 1.83 -13.12
N PHE A 201 -10.50 1.43 -12.07
CA PHE A 201 -9.92 1.18 -10.76
C PHE A 201 -8.98 -0.03 -10.79
N GLU A 202 -7.72 0.20 -10.41
CA GLU A 202 -6.65 -0.82 -10.45
C GLU A 202 -6.16 -1.19 -9.04
N GLN A 203 -5.41 -2.28 -8.93
CA GLN A 203 -4.65 -2.64 -7.74
C GLN A 203 -3.15 -2.55 -8.03
N VAL A 204 -2.40 -1.98 -7.10
CA VAL A 204 -0.93 -2.06 -7.05
C VAL A 204 -0.56 -3.04 -5.96
N ILE A 205 0.21 -4.06 -6.32
CA ILE A 205 0.74 -5.06 -5.40
C ILE A 205 2.15 -4.60 -5.02
N ALA A 206 2.27 -4.02 -3.82
CA ALA A 206 3.51 -3.43 -3.35
C ALA A 206 4.40 -4.49 -2.70
N VAL A 207 5.25 -5.15 -3.51
CA VAL A 207 6.13 -6.21 -3.04
C VAL A 207 7.37 -5.59 -2.39
N ASP A 208 7.49 -5.75 -1.08
CA ASP A 208 8.66 -5.30 -0.33
C ASP A 208 9.88 -6.22 -0.54
N SER A 209 11.05 -5.77 -0.10
CA SER A 209 12.32 -6.51 -0.28
C SER A 209 12.32 -7.92 0.33
N SER A 210 11.47 -8.20 1.32
CA SER A 210 11.34 -9.53 1.94
C SER A 210 10.18 -10.35 1.38
N PHE A 211 9.44 -9.83 0.39
CA PHE A 211 8.26 -10.47 -0.19
C PHE A 211 7.19 -10.82 0.86
N SER A 212 7.22 -10.16 2.02
CA SER A 212 6.35 -10.44 3.16
C SER A 212 4.87 -10.24 2.85
N ILE A 213 4.53 -9.44 1.84
CA ILE A 213 3.15 -9.29 1.38
C ILE A 213 2.47 -10.64 1.08
N PHE A 214 3.22 -11.62 0.58
CA PHE A 214 2.69 -12.95 0.24
C PHE A 214 2.54 -13.89 1.45
N SER A 215 3.06 -13.50 2.61
CA SER A 215 2.81 -14.20 3.88
C SER A 215 1.70 -13.55 4.70
N ARG A 216 1.04 -12.49 4.22
CA ARG A 216 -0.01 -11.76 4.96
C ARG A 216 -1.40 -12.14 4.48
N ALA A 217 -2.23 -12.66 5.40
CA ALA A 217 -3.57 -13.14 5.08
C ALA A 217 -4.45 -12.04 4.47
N TRP A 218 -4.37 -10.81 5.02
CA TRP A 218 -5.09 -9.65 4.50
C TRP A 218 -4.69 -9.30 3.07
N CYS A 219 -3.39 -9.25 2.77
CA CYS A 219 -2.90 -8.91 1.44
C CYS A 219 -3.38 -9.94 0.40
N ILE A 220 -3.36 -11.22 0.75
CA ILE A 220 -3.79 -12.28 -0.17
C ILE A 220 -5.31 -12.28 -0.38
N ALA A 221 -6.08 -11.95 0.66
CA ALA A 221 -7.51 -11.72 0.50
C ALA A 221 -7.80 -10.55 -0.45
N GLU A 222 -7.04 -9.45 -0.37
CA GLU A 222 -7.16 -8.31 -1.27
C GLU A 222 -6.78 -8.68 -2.72
N LEU A 223 -5.71 -9.45 -2.94
CA LEU A 223 -5.33 -9.93 -4.27
C LEU A 223 -6.43 -10.81 -4.88
N ALA A 224 -7.00 -11.72 -4.09
CA ALA A 224 -8.06 -12.60 -4.54
C ALA A 224 -9.35 -11.83 -4.88
N GLU A 225 -9.72 -10.84 -4.07
CA GLU A 225 -10.89 -9.99 -4.31
C GLU A 225 -10.71 -9.16 -5.59
N ALA A 226 -9.55 -8.51 -5.78
CA ALA A 226 -9.24 -7.77 -7.00
C ALA A 226 -9.34 -8.64 -8.26
N HIS A 227 -8.79 -9.86 -8.19
CA HIS A 227 -8.84 -10.83 -9.28
C HIS A 227 -10.29 -11.27 -9.60
N GLN A 228 -11.10 -11.55 -8.57
CA GLN A 228 -12.52 -11.89 -8.74
C GLN A 228 -13.34 -10.77 -9.38
N MET A 229 -12.95 -9.51 -9.16
CA MET A 229 -13.59 -8.34 -9.76
C MET A 229 -12.99 -7.98 -11.13
N HIS A 230 -12.05 -8.77 -11.66
CA HIS A 230 -11.33 -8.47 -12.90
C HIS A 230 -10.63 -7.10 -12.90
N MET A 231 -10.21 -6.62 -11.73
CA MET A 231 -9.40 -5.41 -11.64
C MET A 231 -8.04 -5.66 -12.27
N ARG A 232 -7.48 -4.64 -12.95
CA ARG A 232 -6.07 -4.71 -13.37
C ARG A 232 -5.18 -4.71 -12.14
N GLN A 233 -4.26 -5.67 -12.06
CA GLN A 233 -3.32 -5.82 -10.95
C GLN A 233 -1.89 -5.55 -11.46
N ASN A 234 -1.26 -4.51 -10.94
CA ASN A 234 0.10 -4.10 -11.29
C ASN A 234 1.08 -4.58 -10.21
N LEU A 235 2.00 -5.46 -10.59
CA LEU A 235 3.05 -5.95 -9.71
C LEU A 235 4.26 -4.99 -9.75
N VAL A 236 4.62 -4.43 -8.59
CA VAL A 236 5.83 -3.61 -8.44
C VAL A 236 6.75 -4.28 -7.43
N VAL A 237 7.98 -4.56 -7.85
CA VAL A 237 8.96 -5.39 -7.13
C VAL A 237 10.25 -4.60 -6.87
N PRO A 238 11.13 -5.07 -5.96
CA PRO A 238 12.39 -4.37 -5.71
C PRO A 238 13.30 -4.40 -6.95
N SER A 239 13.46 -5.57 -7.56
CA SER A 239 14.07 -5.76 -8.88
C SER A 239 13.65 -7.10 -9.49
N GLN A 240 13.92 -7.29 -10.77
CA GLN A 240 13.76 -8.58 -11.45
C GLN A 240 14.60 -9.69 -10.78
N ALA A 241 15.79 -9.37 -10.30
CA ALA A 241 16.66 -10.34 -9.64
C ALA A 241 16.04 -10.84 -8.32
N ASP A 242 15.51 -9.92 -7.49
CA ASP A 242 14.84 -10.31 -6.24
C ASP A 242 13.60 -11.16 -6.51
N LEU A 243 12.86 -10.87 -7.60
CA LEU A 243 11.69 -11.63 -8.02
C LEU A 243 12.05 -13.07 -8.42
N GLN A 244 13.16 -13.26 -9.13
CA GLN A 244 13.64 -14.57 -9.53
C GLN A 244 14.09 -15.39 -8.31
N GLU A 245 14.78 -14.77 -7.36
CA GLU A 245 15.23 -15.40 -6.12
C GLU A 245 14.06 -15.92 -5.27
N HIS A 246 12.94 -15.19 -5.23
CA HIS A 246 11.77 -15.55 -4.44
C HIS A 246 10.73 -16.37 -5.22
N GLY A 247 10.95 -16.63 -6.51
CA GLY A 247 9.97 -17.24 -7.40
C GLY A 247 9.44 -18.59 -6.91
N ASP A 248 10.30 -19.43 -6.33
CA ASP A 248 9.90 -20.74 -5.81
C ASP A 248 9.04 -20.65 -4.54
N THR A 249 9.32 -19.68 -3.67
CA THR A 249 8.47 -19.40 -2.51
C THR A 249 7.05 -19.03 -2.94
N LEU A 250 6.93 -18.23 -4.00
CA LEU A 250 5.63 -17.79 -4.53
C LEU A 250 4.78 -18.93 -5.12
N ARG A 251 5.41 -20.00 -5.62
CA ARG A 251 4.70 -21.18 -6.16
C ARG A 251 3.98 -22.00 -5.08
N HIS A 252 4.44 -21.90 -3.83
CA HIS A 252 3.99 -22.76 -2.74
C HIS A 252 3.16 -22.01 -1.69
N ILE A 253 2.69 -20.80 -1.99
CA ILE A 253 1.89 -20.03 -1.03
C ILE A 253 0.60 -20.75 -0.66
N ARG A 254 0.22 -20.64 0.60
CA ARG A 254 -1.00 -21.21 1.16
C ARG A 254 -1.60 -20.28 2.19
N VAL A 255 -2.90 -20.02 2.08
CA VAL A 255 -3.59 -19.05 2.96
C VAL A 255 -3.57 -19.46 4.43
N GLU A 256 -3.51 -20.77 4.70
CA GLU A 256 -3.45 -21.33 6.05
C GLU A 256 -2.12 -21.02 6.75
N ASP A 257 -1.04 -20.85 5.99
CA ASP A 257 0.31 -20.60 6.50
C ASP A 257 0.58 -19.10 6.71
N MET A 258 -0.36 -18.23 6.32
CA MET A 258 -0.21 -16.77 6.38
C MET A 258 -0.44 -16.19 7.77
N GLU A 259 0.07 -14.99 7.98
CA GLU A 259 0.04 -14.25 9.23
C GLU A 259 -0.99 -13.11 9.19
N ALA A 260 -1.57 -12.83 10.35
CA ALA A 260 -2.27 -11.58 10.63
C ALA A 260 -1.84 -11.08 12.00
N THR A 261 -1.70 -9.76 12.15
CA THR A 261 -1.32 -9.16 13.44
C THR A 261 -2.31 -9.55 14.54
N ARG A 262 -3.61 -9.61 14.21
CA ARG A 262 -4.67 -10.11 15.10
C ARG A 262 -5.11 -11.50 14.64
N PRO A 263 -5.03 -12.54 15.49
CA PRO A 263 -5.48 -13.89 15.12
C PRO A 263 -6.93 -13.94 14.62
N ALA A 264 -7.81 -13.17 15.26
CA ALA A 264 -9.23 -13.06 14.86
C ALA A 264 -9.42 -12.59 13.40
N ASP A 265 -8.51 -11.78 12.87
CA ASP A 265 -8.59 -11.35 11.48
C ASP A 265 -8.22 -12.50 10.52
N LYS A 266 -7.19 -13.31 10.86
CA LYS A 266 -6.85 -14.53 10.10
C LYS A 266 -8.01 -15.52 10.12
N GLU A 267 -8.59 -15.75 11.30
CA GLU A 267 -9.75 -16.63 11.46
C GLU A 267 -10.94 -16.16 10.61
N MET A 268 -11.23 -14.86 10.62
CA MET A 268 -12.30 -14.28 9.80
C MET A 268 -12.05 -14.47 8.30
N ILE A 269 -10.83 -14.22 7.81
CA ILE A 269 -10.45 -14.43 6.41
C ILE A 269 -10.58 -15.91 6.03
N LEU A 270 -10.02 -16.81 6.85
CA LEU A 270 -10.08 -18.25 6.61
C LEU A 270 -11.52 -18.78 6.66
N ALA A 271 -12.39 -18.22 7.52
CA ALA A 271 -13.80 -18.57 7.57
C ALA A 271 -14.55 -18.15 6.29
N GLY A 272 -14.15 -17.04 5.67
CA GLY A 272 -14.71 -16.57 4.40
C GLY A 272 -14.36 -17.45 3.19
N ILE A 273 -13.30 -18.26 3.27
CA ILE A 273 -12.84 -19.13 2.19
C ILE A 273 -13.51 -20.51 2.34
N LYS A 274 -14.46 -20.85 1.47
CA LYS A 274 -15.17 -22.13 1.54
C LYS A 274 -14.25 -23.34 1.31
N ASP A 275 -13.49 -23.30 0.22
CA ASP A 275 -12.53 -24.35 -0.15
C ASP A 275 -11.12 -23.75 -0.20
N LYS A 276 -10.31 -24.10 0.79
CA LYS A 276 -8.93 -23.58 0.92
C LYS A 276 -8.02 -24.16 -0.17
N GLY A 277 -8.24 -25.41 -0.59
CA GLY A 277 -7.46 -26.05 -1.64
C GLY A 277 -7.69 -25.37 -2.99
N ALA A 278 -8.95 -25.16 -3.36
CA ALA A 278 -9.31 -24.44 -4.57
C ALA A 278 -8.83 -22.98 -4.54
N PHE A 279 -8.94 -22.32 -3.38
CA PHE A 279 -8.43 -20.95 -3.19
C PHE A 279 -6.91 -20.88 -3.42
N ASN A 280 -6.14 -21.77 -2.78
CA ASN A 280 -4.68 -21.81 -2.93
C ASN A 280 -4.29 -22.10 -4.38
N ALA A 281 -4.94 -23.05 -5.05
CA ALA A 281 -4.68 -23.35 -6.45
C ALA A 281 -4.96 -22.13 -7.36
N SER A 282 -6.07 -21.41 -7.10
CA SER A 282 -6.41 -20.17 -7.81
C SER A 282 -5.36 -19.08 -7.59
N MET A 283 -4.91 -18.90 -6.35
CA MET A 283 -3.86 -17.92 -6.02
C MET A 283 -2.51 -18.26 -6.63
N GLN A 284 -2.11 -19.53 -6.62
CA GLN A 284 -0.88 -20.01 -7.26
C GLN A 284 -0.93 -19.83 -8.79
N ALA A 285 -2.10 -20.06 -9.41
CA ALA A 285 -2.33 -19.78 -10.82
C ALA A 285 -2.27 -18.28 -11.13
N LEU A 286 -2.89 -17.43 -10.31
CA LEU A 286 -2.83 -15.98 -10.45
C LEU A 286 -1.38 -15.47 -10.38
N LEU A 287 -0.57 -15.97 -9.45
CA LEU A 287 0.80 -15.51 -9.29
C LEU A 287 1.73 -16.09 -10.36
N THR A 288 1.72 -17.42 -10.52
CA THR A 288 2.79 -18.16 -11.21
C THR A 288 2.31 -18.93 -12.44
N GLY A 289 1.01 -18.90 -12.71
CA GLY A 289 0.43 -19.53 -13.89
C GLY A 289 0.82 -18.81 -15.18
N LYS A 290 0.50 -19.46 -16.30
CA LYS A 290 0.57 -18.84 -17.63
C LYS A 290 -0.39 -17.64 -17.66
N ASP A 291 0.09 -16.49 -18.13
CA ASP A 291 -0.61 -15.20 -18.07
C ASP A 291 -0.88 -14.67 -16.63
N GLY A 292 -0.24 -15.29 -15.62
CA GLY A 292 -0.25 -14.81 -14.24
C GLY A 292 0.63 -13.58 -14.02
N LEU A 293 0.65 -13.04 -12.81
CA LEU A 293 1.33 -11.80 -12.45
C LEU A 293 2.85 -11.84 -12.75
N LEU A 294 3.52 -12.96 -12.46
CA LEU A 294 4.95 -13.11 -12.75
C LEU A 294 5.23 -13.20 -14.25
N ASP A 295 4.36 -13.87 -15.01
CA ASP A 295 4.49 -14.00 -16.46
C ASP A 295 4.26 -12.64 -17.13
N ALA A 296 3.19 -11.94 -16.76
CA ALA A 296 2.90 -10.58 -17.20
C ALA A 296 3.98 -9.57 -16.82
N PHE A 297 4.71 -9.79 -15.71
CA PHE A 297 5.88 -9.00 -15.36
C PHE A 297 7.01 -9.22 -16.38
N ASN A 298 7.39 -10.48 -16.63
CA ASN A 298 8.48 -10.81 -17.55
C ASN A 298 8.19 -10.35 -18.98
N GLN A 299 6.97 -10.60 -19.50
CA GLN A 299 6.59 -10.18 -20.85
C GLN A 299 6.66 -8.65 -21.06
N SER A 300 6.37 -7.88 -20.01
CA SER A 300 6.44 -6.42 -20.08
C SER A 300 7.88 -5.88 -20.17
N LEU A 301 8.82 -6.53 -19.48
CA LEU A 301 10.24 -6.20 -19.56
C LEU A 301 10.79 -6.49 -20.96
N ASP A 302 10.42 -7.64 -21.53
CA ASP A 302 10.82 -8.00 -22.90
C ASP A 302 10.31 -6.97 -23.93
N THR A 303 9.09 -6.46 -23.73
CA THR A 303 8.51 -5.40 -24.56
C THR A 303 9.29 -4.08 -24.42
N LEU A 304 9.64 -3.68 -23.20
CA LEU A 304 10.42 -2.46 -22.95
C LEU A 304 11.84 -2.57 -23.53
N GLU A 305 12.50 -3.72 -23.41
CA GLU A 305 13.81 -3.97 -24.04
C GLU A 305 13.71 -3.91 -25.57
N THR A 306 12.64 -4.48 -26.14
CA THR A 306 12.36 -4.37 -27.58
C THR A 306 12.18 -2.91 -28.01
N LEU A 307 11.44 -2.10 -27.24
CA LEU A 307 11.28 -0.66 -27.51
C LEU A 307 12.59 0.13 -27.37
N LYS A 308 13.47 -0.22 -26.43
CA LYS A 308 14.82 0.37 -26.31
C LYS A 308 15.67 0.07 -27.54
N VAL A 309 15.59 -1.14 -28.08
CA VAL A 309 16.27 -1.53 -29.33
C VAL A 309 15.72 -0.76 -30.52
N VAL A 310 14.39 -0.66 -30.65
CA VAL A 310 13.74 0.15 -31.70
C VAL A 310 14.16 1.63 -31.59
N GLY A 311 14.22 2.19 -30.38
CA GLY A 311 14.70 3.54 -30.13
C GLY A 311 16.18 3.77 -30.46
N ARG A 312 17.04 2.74 -30.36
CA ARG A 312 18.43 2.82 -30.87
C ARG A 312 18.47 2.81 -32.39
N ILE A 313 17.72 1.91 -33.03
CA ILE A 313 17.65 1.81 -34.50
C ILE A 313 17.10 3.10 -35.11
N ALA A 314 16.05 3.67 -34.54
CA ALA A 314 15.47 4.94 -34.99
C ALA A 314 16.46 6.10 -34.87
N ARG A 315 17.24 6.16 -33.77
CA ARG A 315 18.31 7.15 -33.60
C ARG A 315 19.45 6.95 -34.59
N GLN A 316 19.90 5.71 -34.82
CA GLN A 316 20.94 5.40 -35.79
C GLN A 316 20.52 5.75 -37.21
N ARG A 317 19.27 5.47 -37.58
CA ARG A 317 18.72 5.83 -38.90
C ARG A 317 18.69 7.34 -39.08
N ARG A 318 18.23 8.08 -38.07
CA ARG A 318 18.20 9.55 -38.10
C ARG A 318 19.59 10.19 -38.13
N VAL A 319 20.58 9.58 -37.48
CA VAL A 319 21.99 10.01 -37.59
C VAL A 319 22.54 9.70 -38.98
N SER A 320 22.21 8.54 -39.55
CA SER A 320 22.64 8.17 -40.91
C SER A 320 22.03 9.09 -41.98
N GLU A 321 20.78 9.51 -41.82
CA GLU A 321 20.09 10.47 -42.70
C GLU A 321 20.66 11.90 -42.57
N LEU A 322 21.26 12.25 -41.43
CA LEU A 322 21.92 13.54 -41.21
C LEU A 322 23.38 13.56 -41.71
N LEU A 323 23.96 12.38 -41.99
CA LEU A 323 25.34 12.21 -42.46
C LEU A 323 25.42 11.92 -43.98
N SER A 324 24.28 11.81 -44.66
CA SER A 324 24.13 11.68 -46.11
C SER A 324 23.71 13.00 -46.75
#